data_AF-A0A973AYX1-F1
#
_entry.id   AF-A0A973AYX1-F1
#
_cell.length_a   1.000
_cell.length_b   1.000
_cell.length_c   1.000
_cell.angle_alpha   90.00
_cell.angle_beta   90.00
_cell.angle_gamma   90.00
#
_symmetry.space_group_name_H-M   'P 1'
#
loop_
_entity.id
_entity.type
_entity.pdbx_description
1 polymer ?
#
loop_
_entity_poly.entity_id
_entity_poly.type
_entity_poly.pdbx_seq_one_letter_code
_entity_poly.pdbx_strand_id
1 'polypeptide(L)'
;MKVLIIGQGYVGLTISAFAAKHHEVLGFDLNAKVVSELNKGISHIEGVDSKDIKDAIYAGNYKATTDPADIAGSEIVVISVPTHLDANRKTDLTYIHSACKVIAENLT
;
A
#
# COMPACT_ATOMS: atom_id res chain seq x y z
N MET A 1 1.10 -6.78 -14.69
CA MET A 1 2.24 -6.48 -13.83
C MET A 1 1.77 -6.53 -12.39
N LYS A 2 2.60 -7.04 -11.47
CA LYS A 2 2.34 -7.01 -10.03
C LYS A 2 2.98 -5.76 -9.41
N VAL A 3 2.15 -4.86 -8.87
CA VAL A 3 2.56 -3.58 -8.31
C VAL A 3 2.35 -3.59 -6.80
N LEU A 4 3.42 -3.42 -6.04
CA LEU A 4 3.38 -3.26 -4.59
C LEU A 4 3.28 -1.78 -4.23
N ILE A 5 2.32 -1.43 -3.39
CA ILE A 5 2.18 -0.09 -2.80
C ILE A 5 2.38 -0.20 -1.28
N ILE A 6 3.49 0.33 -0.77
CA ILE A 6 3.82 0.35 0.67
C ILE A 6 3.26 1.62 1.31
N GLY A 7 2.42 1.43 2.32
CA GLY A 7 1.60 2.45 2.95
C GLY A 7 0.26 2.57 2.23
N GLN A 8 -0.84 2.42 2.96
CA GLN A 8 -2.21 2.51 2.46
C GLN A 8 -2.95 3.71 3.05
N GLY A 9 -2.22 4.78 3.38
CA GLY A 9 -2.82 6.09 3.68
C GLY A 9 -3.33 6.81 2.43
N TYR A 10 -3.63 8.10 2.54
CA TYR A 10 -4.27 8.89 1.46
C TYR A 10 -3.60 8.70 0.09
N VAL A 11 -2.29 8.94 0.00
CA VAL A 11 -1.54 8.84 -1.26
C VAL A 11 -1.48 7.38 -1.75
N GLY A 12 -1.10 6.46 -0.87
CA GLY A 12 -0.91 5.05 -1.21
C GLY A 12 -2.19 4.37 -1.68
N LEU A 13 -3.29 4.50 -0.92
CA LEU A 13 -4.57 3.91 -1.31
C LEU A 13 -5.15 4.54 -2.59
N THR A 14 -4.94 5.84 -2.79
CA THR A 14 -5.32 6.50 -4.06
C THR A 14 -4.59 5.83 -5.22
N ILE A 15 -3.27 5.69 -5.14
CA ILE A 15 -2.47 5.01 -6.19
C ILE A 15 -2.95 3.57 -6.35
N SER A 16 -3.19 2.83 -5.26
CA SER A 16 -3.71 1.47 -5.30
C SER A 16 -5.01 1.37 -6.09
N ALA A 17 -5.99 2.22 -5.80
CA ALA A 17 -7.31 2.19 -6.41
C ALA A 17 -7.27 2.47 -7.93
N PHE A 18 -6.42 3.41 -8.38
CA PHE A 18 -6.28 3.70 -9.80
C PHE A 18 -5.44 2.66 -10.54
N ALA A 19 -4.35 2.17 -9.93
CA ALA A 19 -3.51 1.14 -10.54
C ALA A 19 -4.25 -0.20 -10.69
N ALA A 20 -5.14 -0.54 -9.75
CA ALA A 20 -5.90 -1.80 -9.78
C ALA A 20 -6.92 -1.87 -10.94
N LYS A 21 -7.18 -0.76 -11.64
CA LYS A 21 -7.97 -0.76 -12.88
C LYS A 21 -7.24 -1.42 -14.05
N HIS A 22 -5.91 -1.58 -13.96
CA HIS A 22 -5.07 -2.07 -15.06
C HIS A 22 -4.02 -3.12 -14.65
N HIS A 23 -3.73 -3.26 -13.35
CA HIS A 23 -2.66 -4.09 -12.82
C HIS A 23 -3.09 -4.87 -11.58
N GLU A 24 -2.35 -5.92 -11.24
CA GLU A 24 -2.49 -6.59 -9.94
C GLU A 24 -1.79 -5.75 -8.89
N VAL A 25 -2.52 -5.29 -7.88
CA VAL A 25 -2.03 -4.40 -6.85
C VAL A 25 -2.02 -5.11 -5.50
N LEU A 26 -0.86 -5.15 -4.88
CA LEU A 26 -0.70 -5.53 -3.49
C LEU A 26 -0.51 -4.28 -2.63
N GLY A 27 -1.48 -3.97 -1.77
CA GLY A 27 -1.36 -2.92 -0.78
C GLY A 27 -0.75 -3.44 0.51
N PHE A 28 0.45 -2.98 0.87
CA PHE A 28 1.10 -3.35 2.13
C PHE A 28 0.98 -2.22 3.16
N ASP A 29 0.47 -2.52 4.35
CA ASP A 29 0.44 -1.58 5.47
C ASP A 29 0.65 -2.33 6.79
N LEU A 30 1.25 -1.69 7.79
CA LEU A 30 1.46 -2.31 9.11
C LEU A 30 0.19 -2.29 9.97
N ASN A 31 -0.79 -1.45 9.63
CA ASN A 31 -2.03 -1.35 10.37
C ASN A 31 -3.03 -2.45 9.95
N ALA A 32 -3.08 -3.51 10.75
CA ALA A 32 -3.97 -4.66 10.54
C ALA A 32 -5.47 -4.28 10.44
N LYS A 33 -5.90 -3.20 11.13
CA LYS A 33 -7.28 -2.73 11.01
C LYS A 33 -7.56 -2.18 9.62
N VAL A 34 -6.69 -1.29 9.13
CA VAL A 34 -6.76 -0.73 7.77
C VAL A 34 -6.77 -1.85 6.73
N VAL A 35 -5.85 -2.81 6.85
CA VAL A 35 -5.77 -3.97 5.95
C VAL A 35 -7.07 -4.79 5.98
N SER A 36 -7.63 -5.07 7.16
CA SER A 36 -8.88 -5.82 7.30
C SER A 36 -10.07 -5.08 6.67
N GLU A 37 -10.19 -3.78 6.88
CA GLU A 37 -11.26 -2.95 6.29
C GLU A 37 -11.13 -2.88 4.77
N LEU A 38 -9.92 -2.67 4.26
CA LEU A 38 -9.66 -2.63 2.82
C LEU A 38 -9.98 -3.96 2.14
N ASN A 39 -9.63 -5.10 2.74
CA ASN A 39 -9.99 -6.42 2.21
C ASN A 39 -11.50 -6.73 2.27
N LYS A 40 -12.28 -5.96 3.04
CA LYS A 40 -13.76 -5.97 2.99
C LYS A 40 -14.32 -4.96 1.97
N GLY A 41 -13.43 -4.29 1.23
CA GLY A 41 -13.78 -3.24 0.29
C GLY A 41 -14.28 -1.96 0.95
N ILE A 42 -13.82 -1.66 2.18
CA ILE A 42 -14.18 -0.45 2.92
C ILE A 42 -13.00 0.51 2.86
N SER A 43 -13.15 1.61 2.15
CA SER A 43 -12.16 2.69 2.11
C SER A 43 -12.24 3.53 3.39
N HIS A 44 -11.07 3.89 3.93
CA HIS A 44 -10.92 4.81 5.06
C HIS A 44 -10.42 6.21 4.62
N ILE A 45 -10.29 6.42 3.30
CA ILE A 45 -9.75 7.64 2.71
C ILE A 45 -10.85 8.41 1.99
N GLU A 46 -11.01 9.68 2.36
CA GLU A 46 -11.86 10.61 1.64
C GLU A 46 -11.33 10.81 0.20
N GLY A 47 -12.20 10.65 -0.80
CA GLY A 47 -11.83 10.73 -2.22
C GLY A 47 -11.51 9.39 -2.88
N VAL A 48 -11.45 8.29 -2.12
CA VAL A 48 -11.41 6.92 -2.67
C VAL A 48 -12.69 6.21 -2.29
N ASP A 49 -13.59 5.99 -3.25
CA ASP A 49 -14.86 5.31 -2.98
C ASP A 49 -14.61 3.84 -2.60
N SER A 50 -15.33 3.36 -1.59
CA SER A 50 -15.36 1.94 -1.24
C SER A 50 -15.78 1.07 -2.44
N LYS A 51 -16.58 1.62 -3.36
CA LYS A 51 -16.94 0.94 -4.61
C LYS A 51 -15.72 0.62 -5.47
N ASP A 52 -14.79 1.56 -5.66
CA ASP A 52 -13.58 1.32 -6.47
C ASP A 52 -12.74 0.17 -5.88
N ILE A 53 -12.62 0.11 -4.55
CA ILE A 53 -11.89 -0.96 -3.87
C ILE A 53 -12.62 -2.30 -4.02
N LYS A 54 -13.94 -2.33 -3.84
CA LYS A 54 -14.75 -3.55 -4.02
C LYS A 54 -14.64 -4.09 -5.45
N ASP A 55 -14.76 -3.22 -6.44
CA ASP A 55 -14.66 -3.60 -7.84
C ASP A 55 -13.27 -4.18 -8.16
N ALA A 56 -12.21 -3.57 -7.62
CA ALA A 56 -10.84 -4.05 -7.77
C ALA A 56 -10.62 -5.43 -7.10
N ILE A 57 -11.17 -5.65 -5.90
CA ILE A 57 -11.11 -6.95 -5.22
C ILE A 57 -11.89 -8.00 -6.01
N TYR A 58 -13.10 -7.66 -6.47
CA TYR A 58 -13.94 -8.57 -7.27
C TYR A 58 -13.26 -8.98 -8.58
N ALA A 59 -12.55 -8.05 -9.21
CA ALA A 59 -11.74 -8.32 -10.39
C ALA A 59 -10.47 -9.16 -10.12
N GLY A 60 -10.13 -9.40 -8.84
CA GLY A 60 -8.89 -10.08 -8.44
C GLY A 60 -7.63 -9.22 -8.55
N ASN A 61 -7.80 -7.90 -8.73
CA ASN A 61 -6.71 -6.96 -8.99
C ASN A 61 -6.22 -6.22 -7.74
N TYR A 62 -6.85 -6.40 -6.58
CA TYR A 62 -6.41 -5.76 -5.34
C TYR A 62 -6.49 -6.71 -4.14
N LYS A 63 -5.41 -6.72 -3.34
CA LYS A 63 -5.34 -7.35 -2.03
C LYS A 63 -4.55 -6.43 -1.09
N ALA A 64 -5.04 -6.23 0.13
CA ALA A 64 -4.26 -5.59 1.20
C ALA A 64 -3.61 -6.66 2.09
N THR A 65 -2.42 -6.39 2.64
CA THR A 65 -1.72 -7.30 3.53
C THR A 65 -0.84 -6.57 4.55
N THR A 66 -0.61 -7.23 5.69
CA THR A 66 0.42 -6.87 6.67
C THR A 66 1.64 -7.81 6.58
N ASP A 67 1.55 -8.86 5.78
CA ASP A 67 2.58 -9.91 5.69
C ASP A 67 3.61 -9.54 4.62
N PRO A 68 4.89 -9.31 5.00
CA PRO A 68 5.92 -8.96 4.04
C PRO A 68 6.25 -10.10 3.08
N ALA A 69 5.92 -11.36 3.39
CA ALA A 69 6.14 -12.48 2.47
C ALA A 69 5.32 -12.35 1.17
N ASP A 70 4.18 -11.65 1.19
CA ASP A 70 3.35 -11.41 0.00
C ASP A 70 4.05 -10.51 -1.05
N ILE A 71 5.11 -9.78 -0.66
CA ILE A 71 5.86 -8.83 -1.51
C ILE A 71 6.59 -9.53 -2.66
N ALA A 72 6.96 -10.80 -2.49
CA ALA A 72 7.70 -11.57 -3.49
C ALA A 72 7.04 -11.52 -4.88
N GLY A 73 7.87 -11.47 -5.93
CA GLY A 73 7.42 -11.38 -7.32
C GLY A 73 6.78 -10.05 -7.74
N SER A 74 6.85 -8.99 -6.93
CA SER A 74 6.42 -7.65 -7.36
C SER A 74 7.40 -7.05 -8.37
N GLU A 75 6.90 -6.48 -9.46
CA GLU A 75 7.73 -5.90 -10.54
C GLU A 75 8.00 -4.40 -10.32
N ILE A 76 7.04 -3.71 -9.69
CA ILE A 76 7.12 -2.29 -9.36
C ILE A 76 6.79 -2.13 -7.88
N VAL A 77 7.60 -1.35 -7.16
CA VAL A 77 7.35 -1.00 -5.77
C VAL A 77 7.23 0.52 -5.64
N VAL A 78 6.12 0.98 -5.05
CA VAL A 78 5.87 2.37 -4.73
C VAL A 78 5.88 2.53 -3.21
N ILE A 79 6.77 3.39 -2.70
CA ILE A 79 6.84 3.71 -1.27
C ILE A 79 6.06 5.01 -1.01
N SER A 80 4.99 4.91 -0.22
CA SER A 80 4.11 6.03 0.15
C SER A 80 3.89 6.08 1.67
N VAL A 81 4.99 6.05 2.43
CA VAL A 81 4.99 6.11 3.89
C VAL A 81 5.20 7.54 4.42
N PRO A 82 4.82 7.84 5.69
CA PRO A 82 4.99 9.17 6.25
C PRO A 82 6.45 9.65 6.26
N THR A 83 6.63 10.95 6.00
CA THR A 83 7.91 11.67 6.06
C THR A 83 7.75 12.89 6.96
N HIS A 84 7.38 12.64 8.22
CA HIS A 84 7.19 13.69 9.22
C HIS A 84 8.44 14.58 9.36
N LEU A 85 8.27 15.79 9.88
CA LEU A 85 9.40 16.64 10.23
C LEU A 85 9.82 16.38 11.68
N ASP A 86 11.11 16.33 11.95
CA ASP A 86 11.67 16.26 13.29
C ASP A 86 11.58 17.62 14.02
N ALA A 87 12.05 17.66 15.28
CA ALA A 87 12.05 18.88 16.09
C ALA A 87 12.85 20.04 15.47
N ASN A 88 13.79 19.75 14.56
CA ASN A 88 14.60 20.72 13.84
C ASN A 88 14.04 21.05 12.44
N ARG A 89 12.81 20.62 12.14
CA ARG A 89 12.17 20.75 10.83
C ARG A 89 12.90 20.03 9.68
N LYS A 90 13.71 19.02 9.99
CA LYS A 90 14.31 18.13 9.00
C LYS A 90 13.38 16.98 8.71
N THR A 91 13.37 16.50 7.49
CA THR A 91 12.60 15.31 7.10
C THR A 91 13.12 14.08 7.84
N ASP A 92 12.23 13.43 8.58
CA ASP A 92 12.47 12.11 9.16
C ASP A 92 12.26 11.03 8.08
N LEU A 93 13.33 10.32 7.75
CA LEU A 93 13.35 9.26 6.74
C LEU A 93 13.25 7.85 7.35
N THR A 94 12.99 7.73 8.65
CA THR A 94 12.94 6.43 9.35
C THR A 94 12.00 5.45 8.67
N TYR A 95 10.80 5.89 8.27
CA TYR A 95 9.83 5.04 7.59
C TYR A 95 10.27 4.63 6.18
N ILE A 96 10.97 5.52 5.45
CA ILE A 96 11.52 5.22 4.12
C ILE A 96 12.58 4.12 4.24
N HIS A 97 13.53 4.27 5.19
CA HIS A 97 14.56 3.26 5.43
C HIS A 97 13.96 1.91 5.85
N SER A 98 12.94 1.93 6.70
CA SER A 98 12.21 0.71 7.09
C SER A 98 11.54 0.03 5.89
N ALA A 99 10.85 0.79 5.03
CA ALA A 99 10.25 0.26 3.81
C ALA A 99 11.31 -0.35 2.87
N CYS A 100 12.44 0.33 2.65
CA CYS A 100 13.54 -0.21 1.86
C CYS A 100 14.09 -1.52 2.42
N LYS A 101 14.21 -1.64 3.75
CA LYS A 101 14.65 -2.88 4.40
C LYS A 101 13.67 -4.03 4.16
N VAL A 102 12.37 -3.78 4.36
CA VAL A 102 11.32 -4.78 4.10
C VAL A 102 11.38 -5.27 2.65
N ILE A 103 11.55 -4.35 1.69
CA ILE A 103 11.72 -4.71 0.27
C ILE A 103 12.95 -5.58 0.07
N ALA A 104 14.11 -5.16 0.59
CA ALA A 104 15.37 -5.88 0.40
C ALA A 104 15.33 -7.31 0.97
N GLU A 105 14.56 -7.54 2.03
CA GLU A 105 14.43 -8.84 2.69
C GLU A 105 13.41 -9.78 2.02
N ASN A 106 12.44 -9.25 1.26
CA ASN A 106 11.27 -10.01 0.80
C ASN A 106 11.00 -9.95 -0.71
N LEU A 107 11.69 -9.08 -1.45
CA LEU A 107 11.58 -9.01 -2.90
C LEU A 107 12.48 -10.09 -3.53
N THR A 108 11.89 -11.26 -3.77
CA THR A 108 12.52 -12.43 -4.39
C THR A 108 11.86 -12.83 -5.70
#